data_AF-A0A7W7T2Z1-F1
#
_entry.id   AF-A0A7W7T2Z1-F1
#
_cell.length_a   1.000
_cell.length_b   1.000
_cell.length_c   1.000
_cell.angle_alpha   90.00
_cell.angle_beta   90.00
_cell.angle_gamma   90.00
#
_symmetry.space_group_name_H-M   'P 1'
#
loop_
_entity.id
_entity.type
_entity.pdbx_description
1 polymer ?
#
loop_
_entity_poly.entity_id
_entity_poly.type
_entity_poly.pdbx_seq_one_letter_code
_entity_poly.pdbx_strand_id
1 'polypeptide(L)'
;MLADWSQRWIDRNFPLDYTLKSLEKILDGPGYHAVRDLRRVLKNAAYLVFGAMLHTLNATDPDTAARHPLHERCAAIVESMIRELHAALDPVVARVQADLPDDHRDLLHHEYDRWNDIHTWDLINAGDPCGT
;
A
#
# COMPACT_ATOMS: atom_id res chain seq x y z
N MET A 1 7.45 -14.15 -8.14
CA MET A 1 7.07 -14.41 -6.73
C MET A 1 7.22 -13.16 -5.89
N LEU A 2 8.44 -12.72 -5.52
CA LEU A 2 8.60 -11.43 -4.83
C LEU A 2 8.02 -10.29 -5.66
N ALA A 3 8.35 -10.24 -6.96
CA ALA A 3 7.77 -9.27 -7.89
C ALA A 3 6.22 -9.36 -7.98
N ASP A 4 5.64 -10.55 -7.82
CA ASP A 4 4.18 -10.75 -7.87
C ASP A 4 3.52 -10.19 -6.60
N TRP A 5 4.03 -10.54 -5.42
CA TRP A 5 3.55 -9.96 -4.16
C TRP A 5 3.83 -8.46 -4.04
N SER A 6 4.96 -7.96 -4.56
CA SER A 6 5.22 -6.53 -4.68
C SER A 6 4.20 -5.85 -5.59
N GLN A 7 3.85 -6.43 -6.74
CA GLN A 7 2.86 -5.85 -7.64
C GLN A 7 1.48 -5.81 -7.01
N ARG A 8 1.04 -6.90 -6.34
CA ARG A 8 -0.23 -6.95 -5.60
C ARG A 8 -0.27 -5.90 -4.49
N TRP A 9 0.85 -5.69 -3.78
CA TRP A 9 0.97 -4.60 -2.80
C TRP A 9 0.79 -3.23 -3.42
N ILE A 10 1.47 -2.97 -4.54
CA ILE A 10 1.35 -1.70 -5.26
C ILE A 10 -0.09 -1.50 -5.72
N ASP A 11 -0.69 -2.49 -6.36
CA ASP A 11 -2.02 -2.42 -6.95
C ASP A 11 -3.10 -2.16 -5.89
N ARG A 12 -3.07 -2.92 -4.78
CA ARG A 12 -4.00 -2.71 -3.67
C ARG A 12 -3.94 -1.29 -3.08
N ASN A 13 -2.73 -0.73 -2.97
CA ASN A 13 -2.53 0.58 -2.35
C ASN A 13 -2.58 1.74 -3.37
N PHE A 14 -2.68 1.45 -4.66
CA PHE A 14 -2.60 2.45 -5.73
C PHE A 14 -3.71 3.50 -5.66
N PRO A 15 -5.00 3.16 -5.48
CA PRO A 15 -6.07 4.16 -5.44
C PRO A 15 -5.83 5.22 -4.35
N LEU A 16 -5.51 4.77 -3.12
CA LEU A 16 -5.25 5.68 -2.00
C LEU A 16 -3.98 6.52 -2.23
N ASP A 17 -2.86 5.93 -2.67
CA ASP A 17 -1.64 6.71 -2.99
C ASP A 17 -1.89 7.73 -4.11
N TYR A 18 -2.70 7.39 -5.10
CA TYR A 18 -3.05 8.27 -6.20
C TYR A 18 -3.92 9.44 -5.73
N THR A 19 -4.91 9.18 -4.87
CA THR A 19 -5.75 10.23 -4.26
C THR A 19 -4.90 11.18 -3.44
N LEU A 20 -4.04 10.67 -2.56
CA LEU A 20 -3.13 11.50 -1.77
C LEU A 20 -2.18 12.32 -2.66
N LYS A 21 -1.61 11.71 -3.70
CA LYS A 21 -0.80 12.43 -4.69
C LYS A 21 -1.58 13.52 -5.42
N SER A 22 -2.87 13.31 -5.66
CA SER A 22 -3.72 14.31 -6.33
C SER A 22 -4.06 15.46 -5.39
N LEU A 23 -4.35 15.17 -4.12
CA LEU A 23 -4.52 16.17 -3.06
C LEU A 23 -3.23 17.00 -2.86
N GLU A 24 -2.05 16.38 -2.86
CA GLU A 24 -0.76 17.09 -2.80
C GLU A 24 -0.58 18.14 -3.91
N LYS A 25 -1.28 18.02 -5.05
CA LYS A 25 -1.16 18.99 -6.17
C LYS A 25 -2.03 20.23 -6.02
N ILE A 26 -3.09 20.14 -5.22
CA ILE A 26 -4.12 21.18 -5.12
C ILE A 26 -4.17 21.83 -3.73
N LEU A 27 -3.53 21.21 -2.74
CA LEU A 27 -3.38 21.74 -1.41
C LEU A 27 -2.08 22.52 -1.26
N ASP A 28 -2.13 23.53 -0.40
CA ASP A 28 -0.98 24.33 0.01
C ASP A 28 -0.83 24.35 1.55
N GLY A 29 0.32 24.82 2.02
CA GLY A 29 0.56 25.08 3.44
C GLY A 29 0.37 23.85 4.35
N PRO A 30 -0.32 23.99 5.50
CA PRO A 30 -0.49 22.89 6.45
C PRO A 30 -1.17 21.65 5.86
N GLY A 31 -2.20 21.82 5.03
CA GLY A 31 -2.92 20.71 4.40
C GLY A 31 -2.02 19.88 3.46
N TYR A 32 -1.15 20.56 2.70
CA TYR A 32 -0.14 19.90 1.88
C TYR A 32 0.79 19.02 2.73
N HIS A 33 1.33 19.58 3.83
CA HIS A 33 2.26 18.84 4.70
C HIS A 33 1.58 17.64 5.37
N ALA A 34 0.34 17.81 5.80
CA ALA A 34 -0.44 16.75 6.44
C ALA A 34 -0.68 15.56 5.48
N VAL A 35 -1.15 15.83 4.26
CA VAL A 35 -1.35 14.80 3.21
C VAL A 35 -0.01 14.17 2.81
N ARG A 36 1.06 14.95 2.73
CA ARG A 36 2.39 14.44 2.39
C ARG A 36 2.97 13.52 3.45
N ASP A 37 2.74 13.81 4.73
CA ASP A 37 3.15 12.95 5.84
C ASP A 37 2.35 11.65 5.84
N LEU A 38 1.04 11.72 5.60
CA LEU A 38 0.17 10.54 5.43
C LEU A 38 0.67 9.65 4.27
N ARG A 39 0.98 10.26 3.12
CA ARG A 39 1.52 9.55 1.97
C ARG A 39 2.90 8.92 2.26
N ARG A 40 3.72 9.55 3.10
CA ARG A 40 5.01 8.98 3.54
C ARG A 40 4.82 7.67 4.31
N VAL A 41 3.77 7.55 5.13
CA VAL A 41 3.45 6.31 5.86
C VAL A 41 3.22 5.15 4.88
N LEU A 42 2.40 5.35 3.85
CA LEU A 42 2.19 4.36 2.78
C LEU A 42 3.48 3.95 2.08
N LYS A 43 4.32 4.93 1.73
CA LYS A 43 5.59 4.65 1.05
C LYS A 43 6.56 3.89 1.94
N ASN A 44 6.68 4.26 3.21
CA ASN A 44 7.53 3.57 4.17
C ASN A 44 7.11 2.10 4.34
N ALA A 45 5.81 1.81 4.41
CA ALA A 45 5.31 0.45 4.49
C ALA A 45 5.71 -0.39 3.27
N ALA A 46 5.68 0.18 2.05
CA ALA A 46 6.15 -0.51 0.85
C ALA A 46 7.64 -0.89 0.93
N TYR A 47 8.49 -0.01 1.48
CA TYR A 47 9.90 -0.32 1.69
C TYR A 47 10.11 -1.43 2.74
N LEU A 48 9.33 -1.41 3.82
CA LEU A 48 9.38 -2.45 4.87
C LEU A 48 8.96 -3.82 4.31
N VAL A 49 7.86 -3.88 3.56
CA VAL A 49 7.39 -5.10 2.86
C VAL A 49 8.48 -5.65 1.96
N PHE A 50 9.07 -4.81 1.10
CA PHE A 50 10.10 -5.25 0.18
C PHE A 50 11.36 -5.72 0.90
N GLY A 51 11.80 -4.99 1.95
CA GLY A 51 12.92 -5.39 2.79
C GLY A 51 12.71 -6.74 3.48
N ALA A 52 11.53 -6.97 4.04
CA ALA A 52 11.18 -8.24 4.69
C ALA A 52 11.17 -9.41 3.69
N MET A 53 10.64 -9.20 2.48
CA MET A 53 10.68 -10.20 1.42
C MET A 53 12.10 -10.53 0.97
N LEU A 54 12.97 -9.52 0.81
CA LEU A 54 14.38 -9.72 0.49
C LEU A 54 15.12 -10.49 1.59
N HIS A 55 14.88 -10.14 2.86
CA HIS A 55 15.46 -10.87 3.98
C HIS A 55 15.05 -12.35 3.97
N THR A 56 13.78 -12.62 3.71
CA THR A 56 13.25 -13.99 3.62
C THR A 56 13.84 -14.77 2.45
N LEU A 57 14.04 -14.12 1.30
CA LEU A 57 14.72 -14.70 0.15
C LEU A 57 16.17 -15.08 0.51
N ASN A 58 16.91 -14.15 1.12
CA ASN A 58 18.32 -14.39 1.49
C ASN A 58 18.49 -15.49 2.54
N ALA A 59 17.48 -15.69 3.39
CA ALA A 59 17.45 -16.77 4.39
C ALA A 59 16.97 -18.12 3.83
N THR A 60 16.57 -18.19 2.55
CA THR A 60 16.07 -19.42 1.92
C THR A 60 17.18 -20.08 1.11
N ASP A 61 17.40 -21.38 1.35
CA ASP A 61 18.37 -22.17 0.60
C ASP A 61 17.98 -22.24 -0.90
N PRO A 62 18.87 -21.85 -1.83
CA PRO A 62 18.60 -21.90 -3.26
C PRO A 62 18.44 -23.31 -3.83
N ASP A 63 18.92 -24.36 -3.15
CA ASP A 63 19.02 -25.73 -3.68
C ASP A 63 17.78 -26.61 -3.39
N THR A 64 16.80 -26.08 -2.67
CA THR A 64 15.57 -26.83 -2.33
C THR A 64 14.41 -26.47 -3.28
N ALA A 65 13.43 -27.37 -3.42
CA ALA A 65 12.11 -27.14 -4.03
C ALA A 65 11.25 -26.08 -3.27
N ALA A 66 11.88 -25.05 -2.68
CA ALA A 66 11.35 -24.08 -1.74
C ALA A 66 10.56 -22.93 -2.39
N ARG A 67 10.22 -23.01 -3.68
CA ARG A 67 9.44 -21.96 -4.36
C ARG A 67 8.05 -21.79 -3.72
N HIS A 68 7.38 -22.87 -3.39
CA HIS A 68 6.05 -22.79 -2.76
C HIS A 68 6.12 -22.24 -1.32
N PRO A 69 7.00 -22.76 -0.43
CA PRO A 69 7.20 -22.19 0.90
C PRO A 69 7.65 -20.72 0.93
N LEU A 70 8.40 -20.25 -0.06
CA LEU A 70 8.79 -18.83 -0.14
C LEU A 70 7.61 -17.94 -0.56
N HIS A 71 6.76 -18.42 -1.46
CA HIS A 71 5.57 -17.67 -1.89
C HIS A 71 4.59 -17.47 -0.74
N GLU A 72 4.34 -18.51 0.06
CA GLU A 72 3.50 -18.45 1.26
C GLU A 72 4.07 -17.50 2.32
N ARG A 73 5.40 -17.52 2.52
CA ARG A 73 6.07 -16.59 3.43
C ARG A 73 5.94 -15.14 2.97
N CYS A 74 6.07 -14.86 1.67
CA CYS A 74 5.81 -13.53 1.12
C CYS A 74 4.34 -13.11 1.30
N ALA A 75 3.39 -14.03 1.12
CA ALA A 75 1.97 -13.79 1.40
C ALA A 75 1.75 -13.38 2.86
N ALA A 76 2.32 -14.14 3.81
CA ALA A 76 2.22 -13.84 5.23
C ALA A 76 2.82 -12.47 5.60
N ILE A 77 3.91 -12.07 4.94
CA ILE A 77 4.53 -10.75 5.13
C ILE A 77 3.55 -9.65 4.70
N VAL A 78 2.99 -9.70 3.49
CA VAL A 78 2.09 -8.64 3.03
C VAL A 78 0.81 -8.58 3.86
N GLU A 79 0.31 -9.72 4.33
CA GLU A 79 -0.83 -9.83 5.24
C GLU A 79 -0.55 -9.19 6.60
N SER A 80 0.63 -9.41 7.18
CA SER A 80 1.00 -8.74 8.43
C SER A 80 1.16 -7.23 8.22
N MET A 81 1.86 -6.84 7.17
CA MET A 81 2.17 -5.44 6.92
C MET A 81 0.94 -4.61 6.57
N ILE A 82 -0.07 -5.19 5.90
CA ILE A 82 -1.31 -4.45 5.63
C ILE A 82 -2.08 -4.18 6.94
N ARG A 83 -2.12 -5.13 7.88
CA ARG A 83 -2.75 -4.91 9.19
C ARG A 83 -2.03 -3.83 10.00
N GLU A 84 -0.71 -3.88 10.02
CA GLU A 84 0.10 -2.85 10.67
C GLU A 84 -0.09 -1.47 10.01
N LEU A 85 -0.21 -1.45 8.69
CA LEU A 85 -0.47 -0.22 7.94
C LEU A 85 -1.86 0.36 8.24
N HIS A 86 -2.91 -0.46 8.34
CA HIS A 86 -4.24 0.01 8.76
C HIS A 86 -4.16 0.70 10.13
N ALA A 87 -3.57 0.03 11.12
CA ALA A 87 -3.40 0.59 12.47
C ALA A 87 -2.55 1.86 12.51
N ALA A 88 -1.55 1.97 11.63
CA ALA A 88 -0.71 3.16 11.52
C ALA A 88 -1.40 4.33 10.80
N LEU A 89 -2.27 4.05 9.82
CA LEU A 89 -2.96 5.08 9.03
C LEU A 89 -4.17 5.65 9.73
N ASP A 90 -4.96 4.84 10.44
CA ASP A 90 -6.19 5.27 11.14
C ASP A 90 -6.03 6.61 11.90
N PRO A 91 -5.08 6.76 12.85
CA PRO A 91 -4.93 8.01 13.59
C PRO A 91 -4.39 9.15 12.73
N VAL A 92 -3.61 8.84 11.69
CA VAL A 92 -3.05 9.86 10.79
C VAL A 92 -4.13 10.41 9.87
N VAL A 93 -4.97 9.55 9.29
CA VAL A 93 -6.09 9.93 8.43
C VAL A 93 -7.08 10.79 9.19
N ALA A 94 -7.49 10.38 10.39
CA ALA A 94 -8.41 11.16 11.23
C ALA A 94 -7.88 12.57 11.51
N ARG A 95 -6.57 12.69 11.78
CA ARG A 95 -5.91 13.99 11.97
C ARG A 95 -5.88 14.81 10.69
N VAL A 96 -5.50 14.22 9.54
CA VAL A 96 -5.45 14.94 8.26
C VAL A 96 -6.85 15.43 7.87
N GLN A 97 -7.88 14.61 8.03
CA GLN A 97 -9.26 14.98 7.73
C GLN A 97 -9.73 16.22 8.50
N ALA A 98 -9.33 16.37 9.77
CA ALA A 98 -9.69 17.53 10.58
C ALA A 98 -9.14 18.86 10.04
N ASP A 99 -8.02 18.80 9.30
CA ASP A 99 -7.31 19.98 8.76
C ASP A 99 -7.67 20.27 7.29
N LEU A 100 -8.50 19.43 6.65
CA LEU A 100 -8.86 19.57 5.23
C LEU A 100 -10.19 20.31 5.03
N PRO A 101 -10.31 21.11 3.95
CA PRO A 101 -11.60 21.61 3.46
C PRO A 101 -12.57 20.46 3.17
N ASP A 102 -13.87 20.73 3.31
CA ASP A 102 -14.95 19.74 3.26
C ASP A 102 -14.85 18.81 2.03
N ASP A 103 -14.75 19.37 0.83
CA ASP A 103 -14.66 18.59 -0.42
C ASP A 103 -13.47 17.62 -0.45
N HIS A 104 -12.33 18.02 0.10
CA HIS A 104 -11.10 17.20 0.11
C HIS A 104 -11.12 16.17 1.24
N ARG A 105 -11.75 16.52 2.36
CA ARG A 105 -11.98 15.61 3.48
C ARG A 105 -12.89 14.47 3.05
N ASP A 106 -13.97 14.77 2.35
CA ASP A 106 -14.95 13.78 1.88
C ASP A 106 -14.32 12.84 0.84
N LEU A 107 -13.50 13.38 -0.08
CA LEU A 107 -12.73 12.57 -1.02
C LEU A 107 -11.74 11.64 -0.30
N LEU A 108 -10.98 12.15 0.66
CA LEU A 108 -10.03 11.34 1.42
C LEU A 108 -10.75 10.26 2.24
N HIS A 109 -11.87 10.60 2.86
CA HIS A 109 -12.69 9.64 3.61
C HIS A 109 -13.19 8.51 2.72
N HIS A 110 -13.79 8.84 1.58
CA HIS A 110 -14.32 7.86 0.65
C HIS A 110 -13.25 6.87 0.16
N GLU A 111 -12.09 7.38 -0.25
CA GLU A 111 -11.01 6.53 -0.75
C GLU A 111 -10.29 5.75 0.36
N TYR A 112 -10.24 6.30 1.58
CA TYR A 112 -9.71 5.57 2.73
C TYR A 112 -10.61 4.39 3.14
N ASP A 113 -11.92 4.64 3.25
CA ASP A 113 -12.91 3.61 3.58
C ASP A 113 -12.90 2.51 2.52
N ARG A 114 -12.91 2.91 1.24
CA ARG A 114 -12.79 1.98 0.12
C ARG A 114 -11.52 1.13 0.22
N TRP A 115 -10.38 1.73 0.54
CA TRP A 115 -9.11 1.00 0.71
C TRP A 115 -9.15 0.02 1.89
N ASN A 116 -9.78 0.42 2.99
CA ASN A 116 -9.93 -0.41 4.20
C ASN A 116 -10.80 -1.64 3.95
N ASP A 117 -11.83 -1.51 3.09
CA ASP A 117 -12.77 -2.58 2.73
C ASP A 117 -12.21 -3.57 1.69
N ILE A 118 -11.06 -3.28 1.05
CA ILE A 118 -10.42 -4.27 0.18
C ILE A 118 -9.88 -5.39 1.07
N HIS A 119 -10.23 -6.64 0.80
CA HIS A 119 -9.67 -7.81 1.51
C HIS A 119 -8.94 -8.77 0.59
N THR A 120 -8.89 -8.45 -0.71
CA THR A 120 -8.23 -9.25 -1.74
C THR A 120 -6.90 -8.66 -2.16
N TRP A 121 -6.10 -9.47 -2.86
CA TRP A 121 -4.81 -9.12 -3.43
C TRP A 121 -4.86 -9.26 -4.95
N ASP A 122 -5.80 -8.57 -5.57
CA ASP A 122 -6.00 -8.64 -7.02
C ASP A 122 -4.98 -7.75 -7.75
N LEU A 123 -4.57 -8.20 -8.93
CA LEU A 123 -3.72 -7.42 -9.84
C LEU A 123 -4.63 -6.53 -10.69
N ILE A 124 -4.36 -5.22 -10.73
CA ILE A 124 -5.15 -4.26 -11.53
C ILE A 124 -4.95 -4.49 -13.03
N ASN A 125 -3.78 -5.03 -13.44
CA ASN A 125 -3.41 -5.23 -14.85
C ASN A 125 -3.35 -6.71 -15.30
N ALA A 126 -3.91 -7.67 -14.55
CA ALA A 126 -3.88 -9.09 -14.96
C ALA A 126 -4.75 -9.43 -16.19
N GLY A 127 -5.43 -8.43 -16.78
CA GLY A 127 -6.39 -8.59 -17.87
C GLY A 127 -5.84 -8.43 -19.29
N ASP A 128 -4.62 -7.92 -19.51
CA ASP A 128 -4.08 -7.78 -20.88
C ASP A 128 -2.99 -8.83 -21.15
N PRO A 129 -3.30 -9.91 -21.90
CA PRO A 129 -2.24 -10.63 -22.58
C PRO A 129 -1.66 -9.65 -23.60
N CYS A 130 -0.44 -9.16 -23.37
CA CYS A 130 0.36 -8.61 -24.46
C CYS A 130 0.48 -9.70 -25.54
N GLY A 131 -0.32 -9.60 -26.60
CA GLY A 131 -0.29 -10.55 -27.70
C GLY A 131 -1.46 -10.44 -28.67
N THR A 132 -1.36 -9.51 -29.62
CA THR A 132 -1.57 -9.80 -31.05
C THR A 132 -0.55 -9.00 -31.86
#